data_AF-A0A536Z240-F1
#
_entry.id   AF-A0A536Z240-F1
#
_cell.length_a   1.000
_cell.length_b   1.000
_cell.length_c   1.000
_cell.angle_alpha   90.00
_cell.angle_beta   90.00
_cell.angle_gamma   90.00
#
_symmetry.space_group_name_H-M   'P 1'
#
loop_
_entity.id
_entity.type
_entity.pdbx_description
1 polymer ?
#
loop_
_entity_poly.entity_id
_entity_poly.type
_entity_poly.pdbx_seq_one_letter_code
_entity_poly.pdbx_strand_id
1 'polypeptide(L)'
;MHAKLGRAVAISVLALAATTALAQYPLRPIKLIVSTVAGGAPDIAARVVGQKLSEFLGQAVVVDNHAGSNGNIAGDMVAKAQPDGYTLLLGQDSLIAINPHLYAKMPFDSLRDLVPVATVAANQFVLAVNPSLPVRNFQEFIEYARRAPQPLAR
;
A
#
# COMPACT_ATOMS: atom_id res chain seq x y z
N MET A 1 29.13 -53.54 19.51
CA MET A 1 29.56 -52.14 19.27
C MET A 1 28.87 -51.46 18.08
N HIS A 2 28.49 -52.16 17.01
CA HIS A 2 27.87 -51.56 15.82
C HIS A 2 26.48 -50.90 16.04
N ALA A 3 25.64 -51.45 16.92
CA ALA A 3 24.29 -50.92 17.19
C ALA A 3 24.27 -49.55 17.90
N LYS A 4 25.32 -49.21 18.67
CA LYS A 4 25.44 -47.90 19.33
C LYS A 4 25.89 -46.80 18.36
N LEU A 5 26.66 -47.17 17.33
CA LEU A 5 27.14 -46.26 16.30
C LEU A 5 26.00 -45.85 15.33
N GLY A 6 25.13 -46.80 14.95
CA GLY A 6 23.96 -46.52 14.10
C GLY A 6 22.92 -45.60 14.75
N ARG A 7 22.73 -45.72 16.08
CA ARG A 7 21.85 -44.83 16.85
C ARG A 7 22.39 -43.41 16.97
N ALA A 8 23.71 -43.24 17.11
CA ALA A 8 24.34 -41.93 17.18
C ALA A 8 24.21 -41.16 15.85
N VAL A 9 24.43 -41.85 14.72
CA VAL A 9 24.28 -41.26 13.38
C VAL A 9 22.85 -40.85 13.08
N ALA A 10 21.85 -41.65 13.48
CA ALA A 10 20.44 -41.32 13.27
C ALA A 10 19.99 -40.06 14.04
N ILE A 11 20.52 -39.84 15.25
CA ILE A 11 20.22 -38.64 16.07
C ILE A 11 20.85 -37.39 15.45
N SER A 12 22.07 -37.50 14.90
CA SER A 12 22.74 -36.38 14.22
C SER A 12 22.03 -35.94 12.93
N VAL A 13 21.43 -36.88 12.18
CA VAL A 13 20.67 -36.55 10.96
C VAL A 13 19.33 -35.89 11.29
N LEU A 14 18.63 -36.31 12.35
CA LEU A 14 17.41 -35.62 12.81
C LEU A 14 17.69 -34.22 13.37
N ALA A 15 18.84 -33.99 14.00
CA ALA A 15 19.22 -32.67 14.51
C ALA A 15 19.53 -31.66 13.38
N LEU A 16 20.07 -32.13 12.24
CA LEU A 16 20.32 -31.30 11.06
C LEU A 16 19.03 -30.97 10.27
N ALA A 17 18.00 -31.81 10.39
CA ALA A 17 16.69 -31.55 9.78
C ALA A 17 15.83 -30.56 10.60
N ALA A 18 16.19 -30.30 11.87
CA ALA A 18 15.46 -29.40 12.77
C ALA A 18 15.87 -27.93 12.65
N THR A 19 16.91 -27.60 11.87
CA THR A 19 17.11 -26.23 11.42
C THR A 19 16.14 -25.96 10.27
N THR A 20 14.87 -25.75 10.60
CA THR A 20 14.05 -24.86 9.77
C THR A 20 14.80 -23.54 9.74
N ALA A 21 15.54 -23.30 8.66
CA ALA A 21 15.96 -21.95 8.32
C ALA A 21 14.66 -21.14 8.34
N LEU A 22 14.46 -20.34 9.39
CA LEU A 22 13.51 -19.24 9.32
C LEU A 22 13.97 -18.47 8.10
N ALA A 23 13.24 -18.61 6.99
CA ALA A 23 13.62 -17.96 5.76
C ALA A 23 13.75 -16.48 6.11
N GLN A 24 14.98 -15.96 6.05
CA GLN A 24 15.27 -14.62 6.53
C GLN A 24 14.68 -13.65 5.51
N TYR A 25 13.43 -13.30 5.73
CA TYR A 25 12.74 -12.31 4.92
C TYR A 25 13.31 -10.93 5.24
N PRO A 26 13.58 -10.09 4.23
CA PRO A 26 13.55 -10.35 2.78
C PRO A 26 14.87 -10.90 2.21
N LEU A 27 14.79 -11.79 1.21
CA LEU A 27 15.92 -12.35 0.46
C LEU A 27 16.14 -11.70 -0.92
N ARG A 28 15.22 -10.85 -1.34
CA ARG A 28 15.22 -10.16 -2.64
C ARG A 28 14.52 -8.81 -2.51
N PRO A 29 14.64 -7.91 -3.50
CA PRO A 29 13.96 -6.62 -3.46
C PRO A 29 12.43 -6.75 -3.31
N ILE A 30 11.85 -5.81 -2.55
CA ILE A 30 10.41 -5.66 -2.36
C ILE A 30 9.91 -4.61 -3.35
N LYS A 31 8.77 -4.86 -3.99
CA LYS A 31 8.05 -3.88 -4.80
C LYS A 31 7.00 -3.18 -3.94
N LEU A 32 7.07 -1.85 -3.88
CA LEU A 32 6.05 -1.02 -3.25
C LEU A 32 5.23 -0.34 -4.35
N ILE A 33 4.05 -0.89 -4.62
CA ILE A 33 3.13 -0.44 -5.65
C ILE A 33 2.38 0.80 -5.14
N VAL A 34 2.33 1.85 -5.96
CA VAL A 34 1.66 3.11 -5.66
C VAL A 34 0.57 3.38 -6.69
N SER A 35 -0.63 3.75 -6.25
CA SER A 35 -1.82 3.96 -7.08
C SER A 35 -1.86 5.30 -7.83
N THR A 36 -0.85 6.15 -7.68
CA THR A 36 -0.76 7.49 -8.28
C THR A 36 0.45 7.64 -9.17
N VAL A 37 0.39 8.62 -10.07
CA VAL A 37 1.56 9.06 -10.85
C VAL A 37 2.69 9.54 -9.95
N ALA A 38 3.92 9.45 -10.45
CA ALA A 38 5.10 9.93 -9.74
C ALA A 38 5.00 11.44 -9.45
N GLY A 39 5.54 11.86 -8.29
CA GLY A 39 5.51 13.25 -7.83
C GLY A 39 4.24 13.67 -7.08
N GLY A 40 3.20 12.83 -7.02
CA GLY A 40 2.05 13.05 -6.14
C GLY A 40 2.38 12.76 -4.67
N ALA A 41 1.57 13.29 -3.74
CA ALA A 41 1.77 13.08 -2.30
C ALA A 41 1.95 11.59 -1.89
N PRO A 42 1.19 10.62 -2.44
CA PRO A 42 1.37 9.20 -2.11
C PRO A 42 2.71 8.63 -2.62
N ASP A 43 3.19 9.08 -3.77
CA ASP A 43 4.51 8.69 -4.30
C ASP A 43 5.64 9.22 -3.42
N ILE A 44 5.53 10.47 -2.96
CA ILE A 44 6.49 11.06 -2.03
C ILE A 44 6.53 10.25 -0.73
N ALA A 45 5.37 9.93 -0.16
CA ALA A 45 5.28 9.10 1.04
C ALA A 45 5.89 7.70 0.82
N ALA A 46 5.59 7.06 -0.31
CA ALA A 46 6.14 5.75 -0.67
C ALA A 46 7.67 5.77 -0.74
N ARG A 47 8.27 6.83 -1.30
CA ARG A 47 9.72 6.97 -1.40
C ARG A 47 10.39 7.15 -0.04
N VAL A 48 9.80 7.97 0.83
CA VAL A 48 10.31 8.18 2.20
C VAL A 48 10.26 6.86 3.00
N VAL A 49 9.10 6.18 2.96
CA VAL A 49 8.92 4.90 3.67
C VAL A 49 9.80 3.81 3.07
N GLY A 50 9.82 3.69 1.74
CA GLY A 50 10.60 2.69 1.01
C GLY A 50 12.09 2.82 1.29
N GLN A 51 12.64 4.05 1.31
CA GLN A 51 14.02 4.28 1.69
C GLN A 51 14.32 3.76 3.10
N LYS A 52 13.49 4.12 4.09
CA LYS A 52 13.69 3.69 5.49
C LYS A 52 13.55 2.19 5.68
N LEU A 53 12.59 1.57 4.99
CA LEU A 53 12.45 0.12 4.96
C LEU A 53 13.66 -0.55 4.33
N SER A 54 14.21 0.03 3.26
CA SER A 54 15.40 -0.53 2.61
C SER A 54 16.62 -0.49 3.54
N GLU A 55 16.84 0.63 4.24
CA GLU A 55 17.88 0.77 5.27
C GLU A 55 17.72 -0.26 6.39
N PHE A 56 16.49 -0.49 6.86
CA PHE A 56 16.20 -1.41 7.96
C PHE A 56 16.29 -2.90 7.57
N LEU A 57 15.79 -3.26 6.38
CA LEU A 57 15.68 -4.64 5.92
C LEU A 57 16.93 -5.15 5.20
N GLY A 58 17.84 -4.25 4.80
CA GLY A 58 19.04 -4.60 4.04
C GLY A 58 18.75 -5.09 2.61
N GLN A 59 17.52 -4.90 2.12
CA GLN A 59 17.11 -5.18 0.75
C GLN A 59 16.51 -3.94 0.11
N ALA A 60 16.57 -3.84 -1.21
CA ALA A 60 15.96 -2.72 -1.92
C ALA A 60 14.42 -2.75 -1.79
N VAL A 61 13.82 -1.58 -1.56
CA VAL A 61 12.36 -1.37 -1.72
C VAL A 61 12.17 -0.46 -2.92
N VAL A 62 11.63 -1.02 -4.00
CA VAL A 62 11.46 -0.34 -5.29
C VAL A 62 10.05 0.19 -5.41
N VAL A 63 9.90 1.51 -5.54
CA VAL A 63 8.61 2.16 -5.77
C VAL A 63 8.21 2.00 -7.24
N ASP A 64 7.01 1.48 -7.48
CA ASP A 64 6.45 1.25 -8.83
C ASP A 64 5.04 1.87 -8.93
N ASN A 65 4.88 2.83 -9.85
CA ASN A 65 3.68 3.65 -9.96
C ASN A 65 2.71 3.07 -11.01
N HIS A 66 1.55 2.61 -10.57
CA HIS A 66 0.46 2.09 -11.42
C HIS A 66 -0.81 2.91 -11.23
N ALA A 67 -0.92 4.01 -11.98
CA ALA A 67 -2.06 4.91 -11.92
C ALA A 67 -3.25 4.42 -12.76
N GLY A 68 -4.47 4.75 -12.32
CA GLY A 68 -5.70 4.56 -13.09
C GLY A 68 -6.85 3.99 -12.27
N SER A 69 -8.09 4.26 -12.72
CA SER A 69 -9.34 3.84 -12.06
C SER A 69 -9.36 4.11 -10.55
N ASN A 70 -8.94 5.31 -10.14
CA ASN A 70 -8.81 5.71 -8.74
C ASN A 70 -8.04 4.70 -7.86
N GLY A 71 -7.01 4.06 -8.42
CA GLY A 71 -6.15 3.10 -7.74
C GLY A 71 -6.57 1.63 -7.87
N ASN A 72 -7.72 1.33 -8.49
CA ASN A 72 -8.17 -0.05 -8.66
C ASN A 72 -7.19 -0.93 -9.45
N ILE A 73 -6.42 -0.34 -10.37
CA ILE A 73 -5.40 -1.09 -11.14
C ILE A 73 -4.27 -1.58 -10.22
N ALA A 74 -3.73 -0.69 -9.39
CA ALA A 74 -2.72 -1.03 -8.39
C ALA A 74 -3.27 -2.00 -7.34
N GLY A 75 -4.49 -1.76 -6.86
CA GLY A 75 -5.16 -2.63 -5.88
C GLY A 75 -5.35 -4.05 -6.41
N ASP A 76 -5.85 -4.21 -7.63
CA ASP A 76 -6.06 -5.51 -8.27
C ASP A 76 -4.75 -6.27 -8.47
N MET A 77 -3.70 -5.56 -8.90
CA MET A 77 -2.37 -6.13 -9.08
C MET A 77 -1.81 -6.71 -7.78
N VAL A 78 -1.95 -5.99 -6.66
CA VAL A 78 -1.42 -6.46 -5.37
C VAL A 78 -2.31 -7.52 -4.73
N ALA A 79 -3.63 -7.38 -4.81
CA ALA A 79 -4.58 -8.37 -4.31
C ALA A 79 -4.40 -9.76 -4.95
N LYS A 80 -3.94 -9.81 -6.20
CA LYS A 80 -3.65 -11.04 -6.95
C LYS A 80 -2.18 -11.45 -6.95
N ALA A 81 -1.31 -10.69 -6.29
CA ALA A 81 0.09 -11.03 -6.17
C ALA A 81 0.30 -12.26 -5.29
N GLN A 82 1.49 -12.88 -5.38
CA GLN A 82 1.86 -13.93 -4.44
C GLN A 82 1.89 -13.35 -3.01
N PRO A 83 1.25 -14.00 -2.02
CA PRO A 83 1.19 -13.51 -0.64
C PRO A 83 2.49 -13.80 0.12
N ASP A 84 3.63 -13.41 -0.45
CA ASP A 84 4.97 -13.71 0.04
C ASP A 84 5.70 -12.48 0.62
N GLY A 85 5.01 -11.34 0.70
CA GLY A 85 5.51 -10.07 1.24
C GLY A 85 6.31 -9.21 0.25
N TYR A 86 6.70 -9.72 -0.93
CA TYR A 86 7.55 -8.97 -1.85
C TYR A 86 6.79 -8.01 -2.76
N THR A 87 5.46 -8.01 -2.70
CA THR A 87 4.60 -7.03 -3.39
C THR A 87 3.70 -6.37 -2.35
N LEU A 88 3.97 -5.10 -2.05
CA LEU A 88 3.23 -4.30 -1.11
C LEU A 88 2.47 -3.20 -1.84
N LEU A 89 1.35 -2.77 -1.27
CA LEU A 89 0.55 -1.66 -1.76
C LEU A 89 0.64 -0.49 -0.78
N LEU A 90 0.97 0.70 -1.27
CA LEU A 90 0.62 1.92 -0.55
C LEU A 90 -0.84 2.24 -0.86
N GLY A 91 -1.73 1.68 -0.04
CA GLY A 91 -3.18 1.85 -0.16
C GLY A 91 -3.62 3.21 0.36
N GLN A 92 -4.47 3.89 -0.41
CA GLN A 92 -5.09 5.16 -0.01
C GLN A 92 -6.55 4.94 0.44
N ASP A 93 -7.07 5.89 1.20
CA ASP A 93 -8.49 5.96 1.60
C ASP A 93 -9.44 5.88 0.40
N SER A 94 -9.09 6.54 -0.70
CA SER A 94 -9.85 6.47 -1.96
C SER A 94 -10.04 5.04 -2.44
N LEU A 95 -8.97 4.25 -2.46
CA LEU A 95 -8.99 2.87 -2.92
C LEU A 95 -9.70 1.92 -1.95
N ILE A 96 -9.37 2.04 -0.66
CA ILE A 96 -9.79 1.05 0.35
C ILE A 96 -11.21 1.31 0.83
N ALA A 97 -11.59 2.58 1.02
CA ALA A 97 -12.85 2.96 1.66
C ALA A 97 -13.86 3.62 0.70
N ILE A 98 -13.41 4.38 -0.30
CA ILE A 98 -14.34 5.12 -1.19
C ILE A 98 -14.77 4.27 -2.39
N ASN A 99 -13.81 3.66 -3.09
CA ASN A 99 -14.08 2.94 -4.34
C ASN A 99 -15.15 1.84 -4.24
N PRO A 100 -15.23 1.02 -3.16
CA PRO A 100 -16.30 0.03 -3.00
C PRO A 100 -17.71 0.60 -3.02
N HIS A 101 -17.87 1.88 -2.71
CA HIS A 101 -19.17 2.58 -2.72
C HIS A 101 -19.37 3.48 -3.94
N LEU A 102 -18.29 3.75 -4.70
CA LEU A 102 -18.32 4.61 -5.87
C LEU A 102 -18.42 3.81 -7.19
N TYR A 103 -17.70 2.70 -7.28
CA TYR A 103 -17.66 1.86 -8.47
C TYR A 103 -18.73 0.77 -8.39
N ALA A 104 -19.56 0.65 -9.42
CA ALA A 104 -20.58 -0.40 -9.51
C ALA A 104 -19.99 -1.82 -9.44
N LYS A 105 -18.74 -1.98 -9.85
CA LYS A 105 -18.00 -3.25 -9.76
C LYS A 105 -16.55 -2.98 -9.41
N MET A 106 -16.11 -3.57 -8.31
CA MET A 106 -14.70 -3.58 -7.91
C MET A 106 -13.97 -4.81 -8.48
N PRO A 107 -12.68 -4.71 -8.83
CA PRO A 107 -11.90 -5.84 -9.31
C PRO A 107 -11.38 -6.76 -8.19
N PHE A 108 -11.40 -6.30 -6.94
CA PHE A 108 -11.03 -7.02 -5.73
C PHE A 108 -11.84 -6.50 -4.52
N ASP A 109 -11.88 -7.26 -3.42
CA ASP A 109 -12.45 -6.86 -2.14
C ASP A 109 -11.36 -6.26 -1.24
N SER A 110 -11.44 -4.96 -0.94
CA SER A 110 -10.39 -4.25 -0.21
C SER A 110 -10.20 -4.69 1.24
N LEU A 111 -11.20 -5.34 1.85
CA LEU A 111 -11.15 -5.81 3.23
C LEU A 111 -10.78 -7.29 3.33
N ARG A 112 -11.03 -8.08 2.28
CA ARG A 112 -10.74 -9.52 2.26
C ARG A 112 -9.45 -9.88 1.53
N ASP A 113 -9.16 -9.18 0.43
CA ASP A 113 -8.07 -9.57 -0.48
C ASP A 113 -6.75 -8.83 -0.16
N LEU A 114 -6.76 -7.90 0.80
CA LEU A 114 -5.59 -7.17 1.26
C LEU A 114 -5.40 -7.32 2.77
N VAL A 115 -4.14 -7.52 3.20
CA VAL A 115 -3.77 -7.58 4.61
C VAL A 115 -3.22 -6.21 5.04
N PRO A 116 -3.82 -5.54 6.05
CA PRO A 116 -3.29 -4.27 6.55
C PRO A 116 -1.97 -4.51 7.29
N VAL A 117 -0.95 -3.71 6.95
CA VAL A 117 0.39 -3.80 7.59
C VAL A 117 0.57 -2.66 8.60
N ALA A 118 0.50 -1.41 8.14
CA ALA A 118 0.66 -0.24 8.97
C ALA A 118 0.07 1.02 8.30
N THR A 119 -0.37 1.97 9.12
CA THR A 119 -0.67 3.34 8.66
C THR A 119 0.63 4.14 8.60
N VAL A 120 0.97 4.65 7.42
CA VAL A 120 2.24 5.39 7.20
C VAL A 120 2.08 6.90 7.21
N ALA A 121 0.86 7.40 6.98
CA ALA A 121 0.54 8.82 6.97
C ALA A 121 -0.94 9.04 7.30
N ALA A 122 -1.23 10.21 7.86
CA ALA A 122 -2.59 10.73 7.99
C ALA A 122 -2.66 12.08 7.29
N ASN A 123 -3.68 12.27 6.46
CA ASN A 123 -3.84 13.46 5.63
C ASN A 123 -5.01 14.31 6.15
N GLN A 124 -4.88 15.63 6.10
CA GLN A 124 -6.00 16.54 6.33
C GLN A 124 -6.43 17.14 5.00
N PHE A 125 -7.72 17.06 4.69
CA PHE A 125 -8.30 17.73 3.53
C PHE A 125 -8.61 19.18 3.87
N VAL A 126 -8.31 20.07 2.92
CA VAL A 126 -8.61 21.50 3.03
C VAL A 126 -9.49 21.93 1.86
N LEU A 127 -10.48 22.77 2.15
CA LEU A 127 -11.23 23.46 1.11
C LEU A 127 -10.45 24.71 0.70
N ALA A 128 -10.03 24.76 -0.56
CA ALA A 128 -9.41 25.93 -1.17
C ALA A 128 -10.27 26.44 -2.33
N VAL A 129 -10.24 27.75 -2.55
CA VAL A 129 -10.92 28.40 -3.67
C VAL A 129 -9.90 29.15 -4.52
N ASN A 130 -10.21 29.36 -5.80
CA ASN A 130 -9.42 30.25 -6.64
C ASN A 130 -9.46 31.67 -6.04
N PRO A 131 -8.34 32.40 -5.94
CA PRO A 131 -8.30 33.75 -5.37
C PRO A 131 -9.23 34.77 -6.05
N SER A 132 -9.63 34.52 -7.30
CA SER A 132 -10.60 35.36 -8.02
C SER A 132 -12.05 35.14 -7.60
N LEU A 133 -12.35 34.12 -6.79
CA LEU A 133 -13.69 33.88 -6.27
C LEU A 133 -14.01 34.93 -5.18
N PRO A 134 -15.15 35.63 -5.23
CA PRO A 134 -15.46 36.73 -4.31
C PRO A 134 -15.97 36.21 -2.96
N VAL A 135 -15.18 35.34 -2.31
CA VAL A 135 -15.49 34.73 -1.01
C VAL A 135 -14.25 34.75 -0.13
N ARG A 136 -14.40 35.13 1.12
CA ARG A 136 -13.29 35.30 2.09
C ARG A 136 -13.38 34.35 3.28
N ASN A 137 -14.49 33.63 3.40
CA ASN A 137 -14.73 32.66 4.45
C ASN A 137 -15.71 31.59 3.96
N PHE A 138 -15.90 30.57 4.80
CA PHE A 138 -16.75 29.43 4.46
C PHE A 138 -18.24 29.79 4.33
N GLN A 139 -18.74 30.76 5.10
CA GLN A 139 -20.14 31.19 5.01
C GLN A 139 -20.42 31.86 3.65
N GLU A 140 -19.55 32.78 3.24
CA GLU A 140 -19.61 33.42 1.92
C GLU A 140 -19.48 32.39 0.79
N PHE A 141 -18.63 31.38 0.94
CA PHE A 141 -18.53 30.27 -0.02
C PHE A 141 -19.84 29.50 -0.16
N ILE A 142 -20.51 29.16 0.94
CA ILE A 142 -21.81 28.47 0.90
C ILE A 142 -22.86 29.34 0.22
N GLU A 143 -22.96 30.61 0.57
CA GLU A 143 -23.91 31.54 -0.05
C GLU A 143 -23.66 31.69 -1.55
N TYR A 144 -22.40 31.84 -1.93
CA TYR A 144 -21.97 31.90 -3.32
C TYR A 144 -22.36 30.62 -4.07
N ALA A 145 -22.06 29.45 -3.51
CA ALA A 145 -22.37 28.15 -4.11
C ALA A 145 -23.87 27.92 -4.31
N ARG A 146 -24.71 28.33 -3.35
CA ARG A 146 -26.18 28.22 -3.47
C ARG A 146 -26.77 29.10 -4.56
N ARG A 147 -26.17 30.27 -4.81
CA ARG A 147 -26.61 31.23 -5.84
C ARG A 147 -26.01 30.92 -7.21
N ALA A 148 -25.03 30.03 -7.29
CA ALA A 148 -24.35 29.72 -8.53
C ALA A 148 -25.34 29.07 -9.52
N PRO A 149 -25.42 29.58 -10.77
CA PRO A 149 -26.34 29.04 -11.77
C PRO A 149 -25.94 27.65 -12.29
N GLN A 150 -24.69 27.23 -12.04
CA GLN A 150 -24.18 25.89 -12.32
C GLN A 150 -23.39 25.37 -11.12
N PRO A 151 -23.27 24.05 -10.94
CA PRO A 151 -22.42 23.46 -9.90
C PRO A 151 -20.99 23.99 -9.98
N LEU A 152 -20.41 24.31 -8.82
CA LEU A 152 -19.03 24.83 -8.73
C LEU A 152 -17.96 23.79 -9.06
N ALA A 153 -18.29 22.51 -8.96
CA ALA A 153 -17.47 21.39 -9.41
C ALA A 153 -18.13 20.77 -10.65
N ARG A 154 -17.32 20.52 -11.68
CA ARG A 154 -17.72 19.73 -12.86
C ARG A 154 -17.46 18.25 -12.63
#